data_AF-A0A9P9DHW4-F1
#
_entry.id   AF-A0A9P9DHW4-F1
#
_cell.length_a   1.000
_cell.length_b   1.000
_cell.length_c   1.000
_cell.angle_alpha   90.00
_cell.angle_beta   90.00
_cell.angle_gamma   90.00
#
_symmetry.space_group_name_H-M   'P 1'
#
loop_
_entity.id
_entity.type
_entity.pdbx_description
1 polymer ?
#
loop_
_entity_poly.entity_id
_entity_poly.type
_entity_poly.pdbx_seq_one_letter_code
_entity_poly.pdbx_strand_id
1 'polypeptide(L)'
;DSEDGEENKKWQEAWSVVEAMAIFVRVGDGSLMFMADDGQIISETASQIARMVLAALAALESDGMLSGNSRSNVGWMIAMYITMASMFRDVSLIQGNRQLKAKLFKFWAGNFDLYLQAIAHRLNITIPDTENVSKNIEPTMPKGNGKDPSFAEYKRTSVAPGYAFRGAHRTKIRGDGLDITTWSSAERKQYNFDNKVPLPKKTIGSL
;
A
#
# COMPACT_ATOMS: atom_id res chain seq x y z
N ASP A 1 -12.90 30.77 3.87
CA ASP A 1 -12.21 29.46 3.85
C ASP A 1 -12.30 28.84 5.23
N SER A 2 -13.34 28.05 5.44
CA SER A 2 -13.66 27.39 6.72
C SER A 2 -12.86 26.09 6.86
N GLU A 3 -12.59 25.68 8.11
CA GLU A 3 -11.98 24.38 8.47
C GLU A 3 -12.61 23.19 7.73
N ASP A 4 -13.92 23.24 7.49
CA ASP A 4 -14.67 22.24 6.72
C ASP A 4 -14.13 22.04 5.29
N GLY A 5 -13.64 23.11 4.64
CA GLY A 5 -13.07 23.03 3.30
C GLY A 5 -11.72 22.35 3.23
N GLU A 6 -10.91 22.46 4.31
CA GLU A 6 -9.61 21.80 4.41
C GLU A 6 -9.75 20.31 4.75
N GLU A 7 -10.66 19.95 5.66
CA GLU A 7 -10.97 18.55 5.95
C GLU A 7 -11.54 17.85 4.72
N ASN A 8 -12.42 18.54 3.97
CA ASN A 8 -13.01 18.01 2.75
C ASN A 8 -11.96 17.73 1.65
N LYS A 9 -10.83 18.44 1.66
CA LYS A 9 -9.75 18.23 0.70
C LYS A 9 -8.85 17.04 1.07
N LYS A 10 -8.60 16.82 2.37
CA LYS A 10 -7.69 15.76 2.87
C LYS A 10 -8.22 14.35 2.59
N TRP A 11 -9.52 14.09 2.77
CA TRP A 11 -10.08 12.76 2.49
C TRP A 11 -10.16 12.47 0.99
N GLN A 12 -10.34 13.51 0.14
CA GLN A 12 -10.29 13.37 -1.31
C GLN A 12 -8.90 12.90 -1.74
N GLU A 13 -7.85 13.52 -1.23
CA GLU A 13 -6.47 13.11 -1.50
C GLU A 13 -6.20 11.67 -1.03
N ALA A 14 -6.61 11.31 0.19
CA ALA A 14 -6.45 9.95 0.71
C ALA A 14 -7.20 8.90 -0.14
N TRP A 15 -8.39 9.22 -0.61
CA TRP A 15 -9.17 8.34 -1.46
C TRP A 15 -8.59 8.23 -2.88
N SER A 16 -8.10 9.34 -3.45
CA SER A 16 -7.40 9.29 -4.73
C SER A 16 -6.17 8.38 -4.70
N VAL A 17 -5.47 8.28 -3.55
CA VAL A 17 -4.38 7.31 -3.36
C VAL A 17 -4.90 5.86 -3.37
N VAL A 18 -6.04 5.61 -2.72
CA VAL A 18 -6.71 4.29 -2.74
C VAL A 18 -7.14 3.92 -4.17
N GLU A 19 -7.78 4.84 -4.88
CA GLU A 19 -8.19 4.67 -6.28
C GLU A 19 -6.99 4.37 -7.19
N ALA A 20 -5.97 5.23 -7.14
CA ALA A 20 -4.78 5.11 -7.96
C ALA A 20 -4.05 3.79 -7.71
N MET A 21 -3.99 3.32 -6.45
CA MET A 21 -3.34 2.06 -6.11
C MET A 21 -4.08 0.85 -6.72
N ALA A 22 -5.41 0.79 -6.65
CA ALA A 22 -6.13 -0.32 -7.26
C ALA A 22 -5.98 -0.34 -8.78
N ILE A 23 -6.07 0.83 -9.42
CA ILE A 23 -5.87 0.98 -10.87
C ILE A 23 -4.45 0.58 -11.25
N PHE A 24 -3.44 1.07 -10.52
CA PHE A 24 -2.04 0.76 -10.77
C PHE A 24 -1.75 -0.74 -10.73
N VAL A 25 -2.29 -1.46 -9.73
CA VAL A 25 -2.04 -2.90 -9.56
C VAL A 25 -2.88 -3.76 -10.52
N ARG A 26 -4.12 -3.38 -10.82
CA ARG A 26 -5.06 -4.22 -11.57
C ARG A 26 -5.15 -3.90 -13.06
N VAL A 27 -5.03 -2.63 -13.42
CA VAL A 27 -5.17 -2.16 -14.81
C VAL A 27 -3.80 -1.82 -15.40
N GLY A 28 -2.89 -1.29 -14.57
CA GLY A 28 -1.50 -1.08 -14.95
C GLY A 28 -0.61 -2.31 -14.70
N ASP A 29 0.70 -2.11 -14.87
CA ASP A 29 1.72 -3.13 -14.67
C ASP A 29 2.20 -3.25 -13.21
N GLY A 30 1.47 -2.66 -12.26
CA GLY A 30 1.86 -2.65 -10.84
C GLY A 30 1.88 -4.02 -10.19
N SER A 31 1.18 -4.99 -10.76
CA SER A 31 1.21 -6.40 -10.32
C SER A 31 2.63 -6.99 -10.35
N LEU A 32 3.51 -6.50 -11.24
CA LEU A 32 4.90 -6.96 -11.35
C LEU A 32 5.73 -6.66 -10.09
N MET A 33 5.38 -5.62 -9.31
CA MET A 33 6.07 -5.34 -8.04
C MET A 33 5.95 -6.50 -7.04
N PHE A 34 4.88 -7.29 -7.15
CA PHE A 34 4.64 -8.45 -6.30
C PHE A 34 5.37 -9.71 -6.76
N MET A 35 6.16 -9.62 -7.84
CA MET A 35 7.02 -10.69 -8.34
C MET A 35 8.50 -10.49 -7.99
N ALA A 36 8.86 -9.49 -7.19
CA ALA A 36 10.27 -9.27 -6.81
C ALA A 36 10.79 -10.39 -5.87
N ASP A 37 12.11 -10.57 -5.82
CA ASP A 37 12.74 -11.67 -5.07
C ASP A 37 12.64 -11.54 -3.54
N ASP A 38 12.25 -10.37 -3.02
CA ASP A 38 12.08 -10.14 -1.58
C ASP A 38 10.64 -10.38 -1.13
N GLY A 39 10.28 -11.66 -0.98
CA GLY A 39 8.93 -12.07 -0.56
C GLY A 39 8.49 -11.49 0.80
N GLN A 40 9.43 -11.16 1.69
CA GLN A 40 9.09 -10.54 2.98
C GLN A 40 8.63 -9.10 2.78
N ILE A 41 9.43 -8.28 2.06
CA ILE A 41 9.07 -6.88 1.78
C ILE A 41 7.77 -6.81 0.98
N ILE A 42 7.54 -7.74 0.05
CA ILE A 42 6.31 -7.79 -0.73
C ILE A 42 5.11 -8.13 0.16
N SER A 43 5.23 -9.13 1.03
CA SER A 43 4.16 -9.48 1.98
C SER A 43 3.83 -8.32 2.94
N GLU A 44 4.85 -7.60 3.41
CA GLU A 44 4.67 -6.40 4.23
C GLU A 44 4.01 -5.25 3.45
N THR A 45 4.34 -5.10 2.16
CA THR A 45 3.73 -4.09 1.28
C THR A 45 2.26 -4.41 0.99
N ALA A 46 1.93 -5.65 0.65
CA ALA A 46 0.55 -6.11 0.46
C ALA A 46 -0.29 -5.89 1.73
N SER A 47 0.30 -6.21 2.90
CA SER A 47 -0.28 -5.96 4.21
C SER A 47 -0.54 -4.47 4.48
N GLN A 48 0.38 -3.61 4.06
CA GLN A 48 0.27 -2.16 4.21
C GLN A 48 -0.82 -1.57 3.30
N ILE A 49 -0.93 -2.06 2.06
CA ILE A 49 -2.00 -1.67 1.13
C ILE A 49 -3.37 -2.01 1.74
N ALA A 50 -3.55 -3.23 2.26
CA ALA A 50 -4.79 -3.63 2.91
C ALA A 50 -5.14 -2.71 4.10
N ARG A 51 -4.15 -2.34 4.93
CA ARG A 51 -4.36 -1.40 6.05
C ARG A 51 -4.81 -0.02 5.59
N MET A 52 -4.17 0.51 4.54
CA MET A 52 -4.47 1.82 4.00
C MET A 52 -5.92 1.90 3.53
N VAL A 53 -6.39 0.87 2.84
CA VAL A 53 -7.79 0.78 2.36
C VAL A 53 -8.77 0.74 3.52
N LEU A 54 -8.54 -0.12 4.51
CA LEU A 54 -9.42 -0.20 5.69
C LEU A 54 -9.43 1.09 6.50
N ALA A 55 -8.29 1.77 6.60
CA ALA A 55 -8.20 3.08 7.26
C ALA A 55 -8.95 4.16 6.50
N ALA A 56 -8.82 4.21 5.17
CA ALA A 56 -9.55 5.14 4.33
C ALA A 56 -11.07 4.89 4.42
N LEU A 57 -11.52 3.64 4.33
CA LEU A 57 -12.93 3.30 4.49
C LEU A 57 -13.49 3.68 5.88
N ALA A 58 -12.71 3.47 6.94
CA ALA A 58 -13.12 3.88 8.29
C ALA A 58 -13.22 5.40 8.45
N ALA A 59 -12.32 6.16 7.82
CA ALA A 59 -12.37 7.62 7.83
C ALA A 59 -13.60 8.14 7.07
N LEU A 60 -13.87 7.58 5.88
CA LEU A 60 -15.05 7.99 5.11
C LEU A 60 -16.36 7.58 5.80
N GLU A 61 -16.36 6.49 6.56
CA GLU A 61 -17.49 6.11 7.42
C GLU A 61 -17.67 7.10 8.58
N SER A 62 -16.60 7.48 9.30
CA SER A 62 -16.70 8.44 10.41
C SER A 62 -17.23 9.80 9.98
N ASP A 63 -16.93 10.19 8.74
CA ASP A 63 -17.29 11.49 8.19
C ASP A 63 -18.65 11.46 7.49
N GLY A 64 -19.38 10.34 7.55
CA GLY A 64 -20.71 10.16 6.92
C GLY A 64 -20.68 10.11 5.39
N MET A 65 -19.48 10.13 4.80
CA MET A 65 -19.26 10.29 3.36
C MET A 65 -19.40 9.01 2.55
N LEU A 66 -19.75 7.87 3.17
CA LEU A 66 -20.05 6.60 2.47
C LEU A 66 -21.54 6.25 2.43
N SER A 67 -22.40 7.05 3.05
CA SER A 67 -23.84 6.76 3.06
C SER A 67 -24.50 7.10 1.71
N GLY A 68 -25.28 6.17 1.16
CA GLY A 68 -26.23 6.47 0.08
C GLY A 68 -25.66 6.77 -1.32
N ASN A 69 -24.58 6.09 -1.75
CA ASN A 69 -23.96 6.30 -3.08
C ASN A 69 -23.35 7.70 -3.31
N SER A 70 -22.95 8.40 -2.25
CA SER A 70 -22.22 9.69 -2.29
C SER A 70 -21.01 9.71 -3.25
N ARG A 71 -20.40 8.54 -3.51
CA ARG A 71 -19.47 8.30 -4.63
C ARG A 71 -19.89 7.08 -5.43
N SER A 72 -19.98 7.26 -6.74
CA SER A 72 -20.43 6.24 -7.69
C SER A 72 -19.49 5.04 -7.84
N ASN A 73 -18.22 5.16 -7.44
CA ASN A 73 -17.21 4.14 -7.70
C ASN A 73 -16.77 3.33 -6.47
N VAL A 74 -17.27 3.61 -5.26
CA VAL A 74 -16.84 2.89 -4.04
C VAL A 74 -17.09 1.38 -4.17
N GLY A 75 -18.25 0.98 -4.70
CA GLY A 75 -18.55 -0.42 -4.97
C GLY A 75 -17.55 -1.08 -5.91
N TRP A 76 -17.22 -0.43 -7.04
CA TRP A 76 -16.20 -0.89 -7.98
C TRP A 76 -14.81 -1.01 -7.34
N MET A 77 -14.44 -0.03 -6.51
CA MET A 77 -13.18 -0.04 -5.79
C MET A 77 -13.09 -1.21 -4.81
N ILE A 78 -14.16 -1.46 -4.04
CA ILE A 78 -14.25 -2.61 -3.15
C ILE A 78 -14.11 -3.92 -3.95
N ALA A 79 -14.76 -4.04 -5.10
CA ALA A 79 -14.64 -5.20 -5.98
C ALA A 79 -13.19 -5.44 -6.42
N MET A 80 -12.49 -4.39 -6.89
CA MET A 80 -11.09 -4.49 -7.30
C MET A 80 -10.18 -4.97 -6.15
N TYR A 81 -10.40 -4.47 -4.93
CA TYR A 81 -9.63 -4.89 -3.76
C TYR A 81 -9.96 -6.31 -3.31
N ILE A 82 -11.19 -6.79 -3.45
CA ILE A 82 -11.55 -8.19 -3.21
C ILE A 82 -10.80 -9.11 -4.20
N THR A 83 -10.82 -8.78 -5.50
CA THR A 83 -10.06 -9.54 -6.50
C THR A 83 -8.55 -9.51 -6.21
N MET A 84 -8.02 -8.36 -5.80
CA MET A 84 -6.62 -8.23 -5.42
C MET A 84 -6.28 -9.05 -4.16
N ALA A 85 -7.19 -9.16 -3.19
CA ALA A 85 -7.00 -10.02 -2.03
C ALA A 85 -6.89 -11.50 -2.44
N SER A 86 -7.67 -11.94 -3.43
CA SER A 86 -7.53 -13.28 -4.02
C SER A 86 -6.14 -13.48 -4.61
N MET A 87 -5.71 -12.57 -5.49
CA MET A 87 -4.36 -12.61 -6.08
C MET A 87 -3.27 -12.70 -5.01
N PHE A 88 -3.33 -11.85 -3.98
CA PHE A 88 -2.34 -11.86 -2.90
C PHE A 88 -2.32 -13.18 -2.13
N ARG A 89 -3.45 -13.87 -1.99
CA ARG A 89 -3.48 -15.22 -1.40
C ARG A 89 -2.88 -16.26 -2.34
N ASP A 90 -3.19 -16.20 -3.62
CA ASP A 90 -2.71 -17.16 -4.63
C ASP A 90 -1.18 -17.16 -4.70
N VAL A 91 -0.56 -15.98 -4.56
CA VAL A 91 0.90 -15.82 -4.46
C VAL A 91 1.44 -15.81 -3.02
N SER A 92 0.64 -16.24 -2.04
CA SER A 92 1.03 -16.41 -0.63
C SER A 92 1.52 -15.15 0.10
N LEU A 93 1.16 -13.96 -0.38
CA LEU A 93 1.54 -12.67 0.22
C LEU A 93 0.72 -12.30 1.46
N ILE A 94 -0.57 -12.66 1.47
CA ILE A 94 -1.45 -12.51 2.63
C ILE A 94 -1.98 -13.89 3.03
N GLN A 95 -1.60 -14.38 4.20
CA GLN A 95 -2.04 -15.69 4.70
C GLN A 95 -3.00 -15.53 5.88
N GLY A 96 -3.96 -16.45 6.00
CA GLY A 96 -5.05 -16.40 6.99
C GLY A 96 -4.61 -16.52 8.46
N ASN A 97 -3.40 -17.04 8.71
CA ASN A 97 -2.86 -17.25 10.05
C ASN A 97 -1.95 -16.11 10.56
N ARG A 98 -1.76 -15.04 9.78
CA ARG A 98 -0.93 -13.89 10.17
C ARG A 98 -1.78 -12.74 10.69
N GLN A 99 -1.94 -12.65 12.01
CA GLN A 99 -2.50 -11.46 12.63
C GLN A 99 -1.47 -10.33 12.58
N LEU A 100 -1.80 -9.29 11.83
CA LEU A 100 -0.95 -8.12 11.73
C LEU A 100 -1.23 -7.20 12.92
N LYS A 101 -0.27 -7.13 13.85
CA LYS A 101 -0.31 -6.17 14.96
C LYS A 101 0.21 -4.82 14.45
N ALA A 102 -0.70 -3.89 14.15
CA ALA A 102 -0.36 -2.47 14.05
C ALA A 102 -0.83 -1.74 15.31
N LYS A 103 -0.22 -0.59 15.62
CA LYS A 103 -0.64 0.28 16.73
C LYS A 103 -2.09 0.78 16.59
N LEU A 104 -2.58 0.91 15.35
CA LEU A 104 -3.88 1.51 15.05
C LEU A 104 -5.03 0.50 15.09
N PHE A 105 -4.84 -0.70 14.54
CA PHE A 105 -5.82 -1.79 14.64
C PHE A 105 -5.17 -3.15 14.31
N LYS A 106 -5.81 -4.22 14.80
CA LYS A 106 -5.42 -5.60 14.48
C LYS A 106 -6.37 -6.12 13.42
N PHE A 107 -5.83 -6.70 12.36
CA PHE A 107 -6.63 -7.42 11.38
C PHE A 107 -5.85 -8.61 10.84
N TRP A 108 -6.60 -9.56 10.27
CA TRP A 108 -6.07 -10.75 9.64
C TRP A 108 -5.95 -10.49 8.14
N ALA A 109 -4.72 -10.44 7.63
CA ALA A 109 -4.46 -10.09 6.24
C ALA A 109 -5.17 -11.04 5.27
N GLY A 110 -5.14 -12.35 5.54
CA GLY A 110 -5.81 -13.34 4.70
C GLY A 110 -7.33 -13.23 4.63
N ASN A 111 -7.96 -12.47 5.55
CA ASN A 111 -9.40 -12.24 5.58
C ASN A 111 -9.80 -10.88 4.97
N PHE A 112 -8.89 -10.20 4.28
CA PHE A 112 -9.07 -8.82 3.83
C PHE A 112 -10.37 -8.62 3.01
N ASP A 113 -10.71 -9.54 2.12
CA ASP A 113 -11.97 -9.57 1.39
C ASP A 113 -13.20 -9.65 2.30
N LEU A 114 -13.16 -10.43 3.38
CA LEU A 114 -14.25 -10.51 4.35
C LEU A 114 -14.45 -9.17 5.09
N TYR A 115 -13.36 -8.47 5.43
CA TYR A 115 -13.47 -7.11 5.99
C TYR A 115 -14.17 -6.17 5.01
N LEU A 116 -13.80 -6.22 3.72
CA LEU A 116 -14.40 -5.38 2.68
C LEU A 116 -15.89 -5.68 2.44
N GLN A 117 -16.26 -6.96 2.37
CA GLN A 117 -17.66 -7.37 2.22
C GLN A 117 -18.51 -6.95 3.43
N ALA A 118 -17.98 -7.09 4.65
CA ALA A 118 -18.68 -6.67 5.85
C ALA A 118 -18.90 -5.15 5.91
N ILE A 119 -17.91 -4.35 5.48
CA ILE A 119 -18.06 -2.88 5.36
C ILE A 119 -19.13 -2.55 4.32
N ALA A 120 -19.08 -3.17 3.14
CA ALA A 120 -20.05 -2.92 2.09
C ALA A 120 -21.48 -3.24 2.53
N HIS A 121 -21.67 -4.37 3.20
CA HIS A 121 -22.97 -4.73 3.77
C HIS A 121 -23.45 -3.71 4.82
N ARG A 122 -22.57 -3.35 5.77
CA ARG A 122 -22.91 -2.38 6.85
C ARG A 122 -23.31 -1.01 6.29
N LEU A 123 -22.68 -0.58 5.21
CA LEU A 123 -22.90 0.74 4.59
C LEU A 123 -23.89 0.70 3.43
N ASN A 124 -24.53 -0.45 3.17
CA ASN A 124 -25.44 -0.68 2.04
C ASN A 124 -24.81 -0.30 0.68
N ILE A 125 -23.53 -0.60 0.49
CA ILE A 125 -22.79 -0.38 -0.75
C ILE A 125 -22.96 -1.61 -1.64
N THR A 126 -23.44 -1.40 -2.87
CA THR A 126 -23.50 -2.44 -3.89
C THR A 126 -22.11 -2.71 -4.46
N ILE A 127 -21.64 -3.96 -4.35
CA ILE A 127 -20.40 -4.39 -5.00
C ILE A 127 -20.78 -5.06 -6.34
N PRO A 128 -20.25 -4.60 -7.48
CA PRO A 128 -20.50 -5.24 -8.77
C PRO A 128 -19.83 -6.63 -8.83
N ASP A 129 -20.47 -7.55 -9.57
CA ASP A 129 -19.91 -8.85 -9.96
C ASP A 129 -19.37 -9.73 -8.83
N THR A 130 -19.94 -9.63 -7.63
CA THR A 130 -19.53 -10.44 -6.47
C THR A 130 -20.72 -11.07 -5.77
N GLU A 131 -20.65 -12.38 -5.54
CA GLU A 131 -21.54 -13.05 -4.59
C GLU A 131 -21.19 -12.58 -3.17
N ASN A 132 -22.18 -12.10 -2.42
CA ASN A 132 -21.97 -11.63 -1.07
C ASN A 132 -21.81 -12.83 -0.14
N VAL A 133 -20.57 -13.17 0.21
CA VAL A 133 -20.24 -14.32 1.07
C VAL A 133 -20.00 -13.87 2.51
N SER A 134 -20.53 -12.71 2.92
CA SER A 134 -20.30 -12.17 4.26
C SER A 134 -20.76 -13.16 5.32
N LYS A 135 -19.82 -13.93 5.87
CA LYS A 135 -20.00 -14.57 7.17
C LYS A 135 -20.17 -13.42 8.17
N ASN A 136 -21.02 -13.59 9.19
CA ASN A 136 -21.25 -12.64 10.29
C ASN A 136 -19.93 -12.34 11.05
N ILE A 137 -19.04 -11.58 10.43
CA ILE A 137 -17.79 -11.11 10.96
C ILE A 137 -18.05 -9.63 11.22
N GLU A 138 -17.94 -9.21 12.47
CA GLU A 138 -17.87 -7.80 12.80
C GLU A 138 -16.41 -7.36 12.69
N PRO A 139 -16.01 -6.72 11.57
CA PRO A 139 -14.64 -6.28 11.40
C PRO A 139 -14.30 -5.24 12.48
N THR A 140 -13.25 -5.49 13.26
CA THR A 140 -12.64 -4.44 14.08
C THR A 140 -11.94 -3.45 13.16
N MET A 141 -12.63 -2.35 12.84
CA MET A 141 -12.09 -1.28 12.01
C MET A 141 -11.13 -0.40 12.82
N PRO A 142 -10.14 0.24 12.16
CA PRO A 142 -9.46 1.38 12.76
C PRO A 142 -10.50 2.40 13.19
N LYS A 143 -10.38 2.90 14.43
CA LYS A 143 -11.20 4.03 14.86
C LYS A 143 -10.72 5.25 14.08
N GLY A 144 -11.58 5.81 13.23
CA GLY A 144 -11.38 7.13 12.63
C GLY A 144 -11.33 8.17 13.75
N ASN A 145 -10.13 8.44 14.26
CA ASN A 145 -9.90 9.46 15.29
C ASN A 145 -9.27 10.73 14.68
N GLY A 146 -9.40 10.90 13.36
CA GLY A 146 -8.80 12.00 12.59
C GLY A 146 -7.27 12.00 12.54
N LYS A 147 -6.57 11.07 13.22
CA LYS A 147 -5.11 10.98 13.15
C LYS A 147 -4.71 10.19 11.91
N ASP A 148 -4.05 10.88 10.98
CA ASP A 148 -3.35 10.28 9.84
C ASP A 148 -2.58 9.04 10.31
N PRO A 149 -2.79 7.86 9.68
CA PRO A 149 -1.98 6.67 9.92
C PRO A 149 -0.54 6.94 9.46
N SER A 150 0.20 7.68 10.29
CA SER A 150 1.57 8.11 10.04
C SER A 150 2.40 6.94 9.52
N PHE A 151 2.87 7.08 8.28
CA PHE A 151 3.85 6.18 7.67
C PHE A 151 5.21 6.21 8.41
N ALA A 152 5.34 6.83 9.58
CA ALA A 152 6.59 6.88 10.34
C ALA A 152 7.10 5.48 10.72
N GLU A 153 6.22 4.52 10.99
CA GLU A 153 6.61 3.12 11.25
C GLU A 153 7.10 2.45 9.97
N TYR A 154 6.37 2.61 8.86
CA TYR A 154 6.78 2.13 7.53
C TYR A 154 8.13 2.73 7.11
N LYS A 155 8.34 4.04 7.28
CA LYS A 155 9.64 4.71 7.02
C LYS A 155 10.79 4.20 7.89
N ARG A 156 10.49 3.60 9.06
CA ARG A 156 11.48 3.01 9.96
C ARG A 156 11.83 1.57 9.59
N THR A 157 10.84 0.79 9.17
CA THR A 157 10.99 -0.66 8.93
C THR A 157 11.26 -0.98 7.47
N SER A 158 10.64 -0.25 6.55
CA SER A 158 10.86 -0.33 5.11
C SER A 158 12.03 0.57 4.75
N VAL A 159 13.22 0.03 4.95
CA VAL A 159 14.50 0.55 4.46
C VAL A 159 14.98 -0.39 3.37
N ALA A 160 15.62 0.15 2.33
CA ALA A 160 16.17 -0.70 1.27
C ALA A 160 17.12 -1.75 1.90
N PRO A 161 17.19 -2.96 1.36
CA PRO A 161 18.10 -3.98 1.89
C PRO A 161 19.56 -3.46 1.87
N GLY A 162 20.39 -3.94 2.81
CA GLY A 162 21.74 -3.38 3.03
C GLY A 162 22.65 -3.38 1.79
N TYR A 163 22.43 -4.29 0.84
CA TYR A 163 23.15 -4.32 -0.44
C TYR A 163 22.78 -3.18 -1.38
N ALA A 164 21.65 -2.52 -1.17
CA ALA A 164 21.23 -1.36 -1.96
C ALA A 164 21.98 -0.08 -1.53
N PHE A 165 22.62 -0.06 -0.35
CA PHE A 165 23.24 1.14 0.21
C PHE A 165 24.77 1.17 0.09
N ARG A 166 25.32 2.39 0.06
CA ARG A 166 26.74 2.67 0.27
C ARG A 166 27.15 2.31 1.70
N GLY A 167 27.84 1.17 1.88
CA GLY A 167 28.45 0.77 3.17
C GLY A 167 27.57 -0.05 4.13
N ALA A 168 28.12 -0.40 5.29
CA ALA A 168 27.57 -1.37 6.24
C ALA A 168 26.37 -0.89 7.09
N HIS A 169 25.84 0.32 6.85
CA HIS A 169 24.81 0.92 7.70
C HIS A 169 23.59 1.41 6.92
N ARG A 170 22.42 1.01 7.44
CA ARG A 170 21.09 1.26 6.88
C ARG A 170 20.73 2.75 7.00
N THR A 171 20.59 3.45 5.89
CA THR A 171 19.98 4.80 5.87
C THR A 171 18.52 4.74 5.43
N LYS A 172 17.73 5.76 5.79
CA LYS A 172 16.32 5.90 5.36
C LYS A 172 16.22 5.83 3.82
N ILE A 173 15.08 5.42 3.26
CA ILE A 173 14.81 5.46 1.80
C ILE A 173 14.82 6.93 1.35
N ARG A 174 16.01 7.47 1.03
CA ARG A 174 16.35 8.76 0.40
C ARG A 174 17.86 9.01 0.53
N GLY A 175 18.47 9.71 -0.44
CA GLY A 175 19.83 10.26 -0.36
C GLY A 175 20.83 9.61 -1.32
N ASP A 176 22.01 10.22 -1.44
CA ASP A 176 23.06 9.90 -2.40
C ASP A 176 23.54 8.43 -2.36
N GLY A 177 23.29 7.74 -1.24
CA GLY A 177 23.60 6.32 -1.08
C GLY A 177 22.85 5.39 -2.03
N LEU A 178 21.74 5.84 -2.63
CA LEU A 178 20.96 5.12 -3.66
C LEU A 178 21.06 5.76 -5.05
N ASP A 179 21.75 6.89 -5.19
CA ASP A 179 21.86 7.64 -6.44
C ASP A 179 23.17 7.32 -7.15
N ILE A 180 23.13 6.43 -8.13
CA ILE A 180 24.29 6.01 -8.94
C ILE A 180 25.00 7.17 -9.65
N THR A 181 24.32 8.30 -9.85
CA THR A 181 24.90 9.50 -10.49
C THR A 181 25.93 10.19 -9.58
N THR A 182 25.75 10.06 -8.26
CA THR A 182 26.68 10.60 -7.25
C THR A 182 27.87 9.69 -6.97
N TRP A 183 27.83 8.42 -7.41
CA TRP A 183 28.87 7.44 -7.10
C TRP A 183 30.19 7.73 -7.84
N SER A 184 31.31 7.32 -7.26
CA SER A 184 32.58 7.26 -8.01
C SER A 184 32.58 6.07 -8.97
N SER A 185 33.47 6.09 -9.96
CA SER A 185 33.63 4.97 -10.89
C SER A 185 34.09 3.68 -10.19
N ALA A 186 34.89 3.80 -9.12
CA ALA A 186 35.32 2.66 -8.32
C ALA A 186 34.16 2.01 -7.57
N GLU A 187 33.25 2.82 -7.02
CA GLU A 187 32.07 2.33 -6.31
C GLU A 187 31.07 1.67 -7.26
N ARG A 188 30.78 2.30 -8.41
CA ARG A 188 29.95 1.67 -9.44
C ARG A 188 30.52 0.33 -9.93
N LYS A 189 31.84 0.20 -9.96
CA LYS A 189 32.54 -1.04 -10.32
C LYS A 189 32.40 -2.11 -9.26
N GLN A 190 32.54 -1.74 -7.98
CA GLN A 190 32.48 -2.63 -6.82
C GLN A 190 31.11 -3.30 -6.65
N TYR A 191 30.03 -2.58 -6.98
CA TYR A 191 28.66 -3.07 -6.85
C TYR A 191 28.06 -3.59 -8.16
N ASN A 192 28.86 -3.71 -9.23
CA ASN A 192 28.45 -4.33 -10.49
C ASN A 192 28.84 -5.81 -10.50
N PHE A 193 27.94 -6.68 -10.95
CA PHE A 193 28.13 -8.13 -11.00
C PHE A 193 29.41 -8.55 -11.72
N ASP A 194 29.76 -7.84 -12.79
CA ASP A 194 30.93 -8.16 -13.62
C ASP A 194 32.22 -7.41 -13.23
N ASN A 195 32.21 -6.66 -12.12
CA ASN A 195 33.30 -5.77 -11.73
C ASN A 195 33.72 -4.81 -12.86
N LYS A 196 32.81 -4.44 -13.77
CA LYS A 196 33.00 -3.40 -14.79
C LYS A 196 32.28 -2.13 -14.35
N VAL A 197 32.63 -0.96 -14.88
CA VAL A 197 31.86 0.26 -14.60
C VAL A 197 30.60 0.24 -15.48
N PRO A 198 29.37 0.08 -14.92
CA PRO A 198 28.14 -0.05 -15.71
C PRO A 198 27.76 1.24 -16.45
N LEU A 199 28.04 2.41 -15.85
CA LEU A 199 27.75 3.72 -16.43
C LEU A 199 28.96 4.66 -16.24
N PRO A 200 29.67 5.04 -17.31
CA PRO A 200 30.74 6.02 -17.24
C PRO A 200 30.22 7.41 -16.86
N LYS A 201 31.02 8.19 -16.13
CA LYS A 201 30.62 9.52 -15.63
C LYS A 201 30.23 10.49 -16.75
N LYS A 202 30.82 10.33 -17.94
CA LYS A 202 30.48 11.10 -19.14
C LYS A 202 29.05 10.85 -19.62
N THR A 203 28.57 9.60 -19.54
CA THR A 203 27.20 9.21 -19.91
C THR A 203 26.18 9.71 -18.89
N ILE A 204 26.57 9.74 -17.61
CA ILE A 204 25.73 10.25 -16.52
C ILE A 204 25.53 11.77 -16.64
N GLY A 205 26.59 12.53 -16.96
CA GLY A 205 26.50 13.98 -17.12
C GLY A 205 25.80 14.46 -18.39
N SER A 206 25.38 13.54 -19.27
CA SER A 206 24.63 13.82 -20.50
C SER A 206 23.16 13.39 -20.44
N LEU A 207 22.72 12.84 -19.31
CA LEU A 207 21.32 12.53 -18.99
C LEU A 207 20.66 13.75 -18.33
#